data_AF-A0A7Y8V158-F1
#
_entry.id   AF-A0A7Y8V158-F1
#
_cell.length_a   1.000
_cell.length_b   1.000
_cell.length_c   1.000
_cell.angle_alpha   90.00
_cell.angle_beta   90.00
_cell.angle_gamma   90.00
#
_symmetry.space_group_name_H-M   'P 1'
#
loop_
_entity.id
_entity.type
_entity.pdbx_description
1 polymer ?
#
loop_
_entity_poly.entity_id
_entity_poly.type
_entity_poly.pdbx_seq_one_letter_code
_entity_poly.pdbx_strand_id
1 'polypeptide(L)'
;MKSLHKMSRLFQLKKIAPVLLLSCAALAGCSGGEAHSAQPEQKHQETALNDAFAKLEDQFDARLGVYALDTGTNQTIAYRADERFAYASTHKALAVGALLQQKSITDLNQRITYTRDDLVNYNPITEKHVDTGMTLKELCDASIRYSDNTAGNLILKQIGGPDGFKKSLRKIGDKVTNPERFEPELNEVKPGETHDTSTPKALATSLKAFTIGDALPKEKRMMLIDWLKRNTTGDALIRAGVPKGWEVGDKTGAGSYGTRNDIAVIWPPKGDPIVLAILSSRDQKDAEYDDKLIAQAAKEVIDALQNKDK
;
A
#
# COMPACT_ATOMS: atom_id res chain seq x y z
N MET A 1 45.00 -60.97 15.01
CA MET A 1 45.05 -61.13 13.55
C MET A 1 45.09 -59.72 12.96
N LYS A 2 46.30 -59.17 12.70
CA LYS A 2 47.02 -59.13 11.40
C LYS A 2 46.13 -58.54 10.29
N SER A 3 46.48 -57.51 9.52
CA SER A 3 47.76 -56.85 9.19
C SER A 3 47.39 -55.71 8.19
N LEU A 4 47.80 -54.43 8.35
CA LEU A 4 48.98 -53.77 7.74
C LEU A 4 49.02 -53.94 6.19
N HIS A 5 49.26 -52.98 5.30
CA HIS A 5 50.13 -51.78 5.28
C HIS A 5 49.87 -51.02 3.93
N LYS A 6 49.75 -49.68 3.91
CA LYS A 6 50.77 -48.65 3.54
C LYS A 6 51.11 -48.46 2.04
N MET A 7 51.03 -47.19 1.60
CA MET A 7 52.02 -46.36 0.85
C MET A 7 52.54 -46.89 -0.51
N SER A 8 52.97 -46.11 -1.52
CA SER A 8 53.39 -44.70 -1.67
C SER A 8 53.61 -44.41 -3.18
N ARG A 9 53.57 -43.10 -3.51
CA ARG A 9 54.16 -42.37 -4.65
C ARG A 9 55.36 -43.03 -5.37
N LEU A 10 55.52 -42.78 -6.69
CA LEU A 10 56.48 -41.81 -7.27
C LEU A 10 56.57 -41.90 -8.82
N PHE A 11 56.52 -40.73 -9.46
CA PHE A 11 57.27 -40.23 -10.64
C PHE A 11 57.61 -41.14 -11.84
N GLN A 12 57.26 -40.66 -13.04
CA GLN A 12 58.20 -40.53 -14.17
C GLN A 12 57.82 -39.34 -15.07
N LEU A 13 58.78 -38.44 -15.26
CA LEU A 13 58.75 -37.35 -16.26
C LEU A 13 59.01 -37.92 -17.66
N LYS A 14 58.36 -37.35 -18.68
CA LYS A 14 59.03 -37.12 -19.98
C LYS A 14 58.79 -35.68 -20.46
N LYS A 15 59.92 -34.98 -20.60
CA LYS A 15 60.11 -33.65 -21.19
C LYS A 15 59.93 -33.74 -22.71
N ILE A 16 59.26 -32.78 -23.34
CA ILE A 16 59.73 -32.09 -24.56
C ILE A 16 59.15 -30.66 -24.53
N ALA A 17 60.05 -29.66 -24.55
CA ALA A 17 59.83 -28.28 -24.96
C ALA A 17 60.72 -28.03 -26.20
N PRO A 18 60.77 -26.86 -26.88
CA PRO A 18 59.92 -25.65 -26.87
C PRO A 18 59.55 -25.19 -28.32
N VAL A 19 58.74 -24.14 -28.50
CA VAL A 19 58.97 -23.06 -29.51
C VAL A 19 58.15 -21.83 -29.10
N LEU A 20 58.84 -20.68 -28.98
CA LEU A 20 58.31 -19.34 -28.76
C LEU A 20 57.51 -18.82 -29.96
N LEU A 21 56.49 -18.00 -29.72
CA LEU A 21 56.35 -16.70 -30.40
C LEU A 21 55.39 -15.75 -29.66
N LEU A 22 55.87 -14.52 -29.51
CA LEU A 22 55.28 -13.34 -28.87
C LEU A 22 53.91 -12.94 -29.45
N SER A 23 53.03 -12.40 -28.60
CA SER A 23 52.50 -11.03 -28.77
C SER A 23 51.66 -10.59 -27.57
N CYS A 24 52.05 -9.44 -27.00
CA CYS A 24 51.29 -8.70 -26.00
C CYS A 24 50.04 -8.07 -26.64
N ALA A 25 48.89 -8.21 -26.00
CA ALA A 25 47.82 -7.23 -26.10
C ALA A 25 47.15 -7.10 -24.73
N ALA A 26 47.44 -5.99 -24.05
CA ALA A 26 46.70 -5.57 -22.87
C ALA A 26 45.32 -5.09 -23.31
N LEU A 27 44.26 -5.72 -22.81
CA LEU A 27 42.93 -5.12 -22.76
C LEU A 27 42.54 -5.03 -21.29
N ALA A 28 42.83 -3.85 -20.74
CA ALA A 28 42.25 -3.36 -19.51
C ALA A 28 40.72 -3.33 -19.66
N GLY A 29 40.03 -3.71 -18.59
CA GLY A 29 38.59 -3.86 -18.58
C GLY A 29 37.82 -2.55 -18.68
N CYS A 30 36.59 -2.69 -19.16
CA CYS A 30 35.47 -1.85 -18.78
C CYS A 30 34.28 -2.77 -18.53
N SER A 31 34.17 -3.26 -17.29
CA SER A 31 32.91 -3.72 -16.73
C SER A 31 32.13 -2.47 -16.31
N GLY A 32 31.49 -1.82 -17.28
CA GLY A 32 30.59 -0.69 -17.05
C GLY A 32 29.17 -1.21 -17.07
N GLY A 33 28.64 -1.52 -15.89
CA GLY A 33 27.20 -1.70 -15.73
C GLY A 33 26.50 -0.41 -16.12
N GLU A 34 25.58 -0.49 -17.08
CA GLU A 34 24.67 0.60 -17.41
C GLU A 34 23.78 0.88 -16.20
N ALA A 35 24.21 1.81 -15.36
CA ALA A 35 23.30 2.57 -14.53
C ALA A 35 22.51 3.45 -15.50
N HIS A 36 21.22 3.15 -15.70
CA HIS A 36 20.30 4.05 -16.38
C HIS A 36 20.33 5.42 -15.67
N SER A 37 21.05 6.37 -16.27
CA SER A 37 20.99 7.77 -15.89
C SER A 37 19.56 8.24 -16.16
N ALA A 38 18.79 8.53 -15.10
CA ALA A 38 17.50 9.21 -15.23
C ALA A 38 17.67 10.47 -16.10
N GLN A 39 16.81 10.65 -17.09
CA GLN A 39 16.89 11.78 -18.02
C GLN A 39 16.71 13.12 -17.28
N PRO A 40 17.32 14.23 -17.76
CA PRO A 40 17.25 15.55 -17.12
C PRO A 40 15.82 16.04 -16.83
N GLU A 41 14.86 15.70 -17.69
CA GLU A 41 13.44 16.07 -17.55
C GLU A 41 12.75 15.35 -16.38
N GLN A 42 13.03 14.07 -16.17
CA GLN A 42 12.48 13.31 -15.04
C GLN A 42 12.98 13.88 -13.71
N LYS A 43 14.27 14.21 -13.64
CA LYS A 43 14.88 14.80 -12.45
C LYS A 43 14.36 16.20 -12.13
N HIS A 44 14.09 17.01 -13.15
CA HIS A 44 13.50 18.34 -12.98
C HIS A 44 12.05 18.25 -12.48
N GLN A 45 11.25 17.33 -13.03
CA GLN A 45 9.89 17.09 -12.58
C GLN A 45 9.82 16.57 -11.14
N GLU A 46 10.70 15.63 -10.77
CA GLU A 46 10.81 15.13 -9.40
C GLU A 46 11.15 16.26 -8.42
N THR A 47 12.08 17.13 -8.78
CA THR A 47 12.45 18.30 -7.96
C THR A 47 11.26 19.25 -7.77
N ALA A 48 10.57 19.60 -8.86
CA ALA A 48 9.41 20.48 -8.81
C ALA A 48 8.26 19.91 -7.95
N LEU A 49 8.01 18.60 -8.04
CA LEU A 49 7.02 17.92 -7.21
C LEU A 49 7.41 17.91 -5.73
N ASN A 50 8.67 17.64 -5.41
CA ASN A 50 9.16 17.66 -4.04
C ASN A 50 9.00 19.06 -3.42
N ASP A 51 9.28 20.12 -4.18
CA ASP A 51 9.06 21.51 -3.75
C ASP A 51 7.56 21.82 -3.56
N ALA A 52 6.69 21.29 -4.41
CA ALA A 52 5.24 21.45 -4.28
C ALA A 52 4.72 20.75 -3.01
N PHE A 53 5.15 19.51 -2.75
CA PHE A 53 4.77 18.79 -1.53
C PHE A 53 5.32 19.45 -0.26
N ALA A 54 6.57 19.93 -0.27
CA ALA A 54 7.13 20.67 0.86
C ALA A 54 6.34 21.95 1.17
N LYS A 55 5.91 22.70 0.15
CA LYS A 55 5.02 23.87 0.34
C LYS A 55 3.67 23.49 0.95
N LEU A 56 3.13 22.32 0.60
CA LEU A 56 1.92 21.81 1.22
C LEU A 56 2.16 21.43 2.69
N GLU A 57 3.30 20.81 3.03
CA GLU A 57 3.67 20.56 4.43
C GLU A 57 3.70 21.86 5.23
N ASP A 58 4.35 22.91 4.71
CA ASP A 58 4.44 24.23 5.35
C ASP A 58 3.07 24.92 5.46
N GLN A 59 2.28 24.91 4.39
CA GLN A 59 0.98 25.58 4.35
C GLN A 59 -0.02 24.97 5.34
N PHE A 60 0.03 23.64 5.50
CA PHE A 60 -0.92 22.89 6.32
C PHE A 60 -0.36 22.50 7.69
N ASP A 61 0.87 22.90 8.04
CA ASP A 61 1.54 22.52 9.28
C ASP A 61 1.40 21.01 9.55
N ALA A 62 1.81 20.21 8.56
CA ALA A 62 1.60 18.77 8.56
C ALA A 62 2.71 18.05 7.81
N ARG A 63 3.03 16.83 8.26
CA ARG A 63 3.88 15.89 7.52
C ARG A 63 3.03 15.15 6.48
N LEU A 64 3.55 15.03 5.26
CA LEU A 64 2.88 14.43 4.10
C LEU A 64 3.69 13.28 3.51
N GLY A 65 3.07 12.13 3.28
CA GLY A 65 3.63 11.01 2.54
C GLY A 65 2.80 10.67 1.32
N VAL A 66 3.43 10.59 0.15
CA VAL A 66 2.77 10.34 -1.14
C VAL A 66 3.47 9.21 -1.87
N TYR A 67 2.68 8.28 -2.43
CA TYR A 67 3.15 7.36 -3.45
C TYR A 67 2.07 7.17 -4.51
N ALA A 68 2.43 7.38 -5.77
CA ALA A 68 1.58 7.14 -6.93
C ALA A 68 2.27 6.19 -7.91
N LEU A 69 1.48 5.36 -8.58
CA LEU A 69 1.91 4.48 -9.68
C LEU A 69 0.88 4.55 -10.81
N ASP A 70 1.31 5.04 -11.97
CA ASP A 70 0.60 4.82 -13.23
C ASP A 70 0.86 3.38 -13.69
N THR A 71 -0.20 2.58 -13.79
CA THR A 71 -0.06 1.15 -14.08
C THR A 71 0.19 0.83 -15.56
N GLY A 72 -0.05 1.78 -16.47
CA GLY A 72 0.24 1.62 -17.89
C GLY A 72 1.72 1.88 -18.20
N THR A 73 2.26 2.95 -17.63
CA THR A 73 3.65 3.38 -17.90
C THR A 73 4.66 2.87 -16.87
N ASN A 74 4.19 2.37 -15.72
CA ASN A 74 4.99 2.12 -14.51
C ASN A 74 5.71 3.37 -13.95
N GLN A 75 5.31 4.57 -14.38
CA GLN A 75 5.82 5.81 -13.77
C GLN A 75 5.37 5.89 -12.32
N THR A 76 6.28 6.33 -11.45
CA THR A 76 5.99 6.56 -10.03
C THR A 76 6.24 8.00 -9.63
N ILE A 77 5.47 8.46 -8.64
CA ILE A 77 5.72 9.69 -7.89
C ILE A 77 5.86 9.28 -6.43
N ALA A 78 6.88 9.76 -5.74
CA ALA A 78 7.19 9.37 -4.37
C ALA A 78 7.68 10.58 -3.56
N TYR A 79 7.06 10.80 -2.40
CA TYR A 79 7.48 11.81 -1.43
C TYR A 79 7.29 11.23 -0.03
N ARG A 80 8.36 11.10 0.77
CA ARG A 80 8.36 10.35 2.05
C ARG A 80 7.68 8.96 1.93
N ALA A 81 7.78 8.33 0.76
CA ALA A 81 6.96 7.17 0.39
C ALA A 81 7.26 5.90 1.21
N ASP A 82 8.42 5.87 1.88
CA ASP A 82 8.88 4.79 2.74
C ASP A 82 8.86 5.19 4.25
N GLU A 83 8.41 6.40 4.59
CA GLU A 83 8.19 6.80 5.98
C GLU A 83 6.89 6.19 6.53
N ARG A 84 6.87 5.89 7.82
CA ARG A 84 5.72 5.26 8.48
C ARG A 84 4.70 6.29 8.96
N PHE A 85 3.45 6.00 8.66
CA PHE A 85 2.27 6.70 9.17
C PHE A 85 1.30 5.69 9.78
N ALA A 86 0.53 6.11 10.78
CA ALA A 86 -0.62 5.34 11.24
C ALA A 86 -1.57 5.13 10.06
N TYR A 87 -1.94 3.88 9.75
CA TYR A 87 -2.80 3.63 8.59
C TYR A 87 -4.26 4.03 8.84
N ALA A 88 -4.68 4.14 10.11
CA ALA A 88 -6.05 4.35 10.54
C ALA A 88 -7.07 3.48 9.75
N SER A 89 -8.21 4.02 9.35
CA SER A 89 -9.22 3.23 8.62
C SER A 89 -8.86 2.82 7.18
N THR A 90 -7.72 3.23 6.61
CA THR A 90 -7.32 2.79 5.26
C THR A 90 -7.10 1.28 5.18
N HIS A 91 -6.70 0.65 6.31
CA HIS A 91 -6.49 -0.79 6.38
C HIS A 91 -7.75 -1.60 6.05
N LYS A 92 -8.95 -1.02 6.24
CA LYS A 92 -10.24 -1.71 6.03
C LYS A 92 -10.40 -2.19 4.58
N ALA A 93 -9.88 -1.44 3.59
CA ALA A 93 -9.86 -1.88 2.20
C ALA A 93 -9.01 -3.15 2.00
N LEU A 94 -7.84 -3.19 2.65
CA LEU A 94 -6.92 -4.33 2.57
C LEU A 94 -7.43 -5.53 3.39
N ALA A 95 -8.08 -5.29 4.54
CA ALA A 95 -8.68 -6.32 5.37
C ALA A 95 -9.87 -6.99 4.65
N VAL A 96 -10.70 -6.22 3.94
CA VAL A 96 -11.73 -6.79 3.05
C VAL A 96 -11.09 -7.57 1.90
N GLY A 97 -10.02 -7.08 1.29
CA GLY A 97 -9.24 -7.83 0.30
C GLY A 97 -8.76 -9.19 0.84
N ALA A 98 -8.20 -9.22 2.06
CA ALA A 98 -7.78 -10.43 2.75
C ALA A 98 -8.95 -11.38 3.06
N LEU A 99 -10.10 -10.84 3.51
CA LEU A 99 -11.31 -11.64 3.73
C LEU A 99 -11.80 -12.29 2.43
N LEU A 100 -11.80 -11.54 1.33
CA LEU A 100 -12.17 -12.05 0.01
C LEU A 100 -11.21 -13.13 -0.49
N GLN A 101 -9.94 -13.13 -0.11
CA GLN A 101 -9.03 -14.25 -0.42
C GLN A 101 -9.43 -15.54 0.30
N GLN A 102 -9.93 -15.42 1.53
CA GLN A 102 -10.19 -16.57 2.41
C GLN A 102 -11.61 -17.13 2.29
N LYS A 103 -12.58 -16.33 1.88
CA LYS A 103 -14.01 -16.67 1.85
C LYS A 103 -14.51 -16.89 0.43
N SER A 104 -15.31 -17.92 0.18
CA SER A 104 -16.05 -18.06 -1.08
C SER A 104 -17.09 -16.94 -1.23
N ILE A 105 -17.62 -16.72 -2.43
CA ILE A 105 -18.71 -15.73 -2.62
C ILE A 105 -19.97 -16.16 -1.85
N THR A 106 -20.25 -17.46 -1.79
CA THR A 106 -21.34 -18.02 -1.00
C THR A 106 -21.13 -17.75 0.49
N ASP A 107 -19.89 -17.86 0.98
CA ASP A 107 -19.57 -17.59 2.39
C ASP A 107 -19.89 -16.13 2.76
N LEU A 108 -19.86 -15.20 1.81
CA LEU A 108 -20.19 -13.79 2.09
C LEU A 108 -21.64 -13.58 2.52
N ASN A 109 -22.53 -14.55 2.25
CA ASN A 109 -23.92 -14.54 2.72
C ASN A 109 -24.06 -15.06 4.16
N GLN A 110 -22.97 -15.53 4.78
CA GLN A 110 -22.99 -15.93 6.18
C GLN A 110 -23.38 -14.73 7.05
N ARG A 111 -24.43 -14.90 7.86
CA ARG A 111 -24.86 -13.93 8.86
C ARG A 111 -23.97 -14.01 10.09
N ILE A 112 -23.43 -12.86 10.49
CA ILE A 112 -22.65 -12.65 11.69
C ILE A 112 -23.52 -11.89 12.69
N THR A 113 -23.77 -12.50 13.83
CA THR A 113 -24.41 -11.86 14.98
C THR A 113 -23.34 -11.30 15.91
N TYR A 114 -23.67 -10.20 16.58
CA TYR A 114 -22.80 -9.49 17.52
C TYR A 114 -23.68 -8.80 18.56
N THR A 115 -23.08 -8.35 19.64
CA THR A 115 -23.79 -7.77 20.78
C THR A 115 -23.58 -6.27 20.86
N ARG A 116 -24.30 -5.60 21.77
CA ARG A 116 -24.06 -4.18 22.09
C ARG A 116 -22.63 -3.96 22.62
N ASP A 117 -22.05 -4.97 23.27
CA ASP A 117 -20.68 -4.91 23.80
C ASP A 117 -19.60 -4.98 22.70
N ASP A 118 -19.97 -5.40 21.49
CA ASP A 118 -19.08 -5.36 20.31
C ASP A 118 -19.11 -4.00 19.59
N LEU A 119 -20.04 -3.11 19.96
CA LEU A 119 -20.09 -1.74 19.42
C LEU A 119 -18.94 -0.91 19.98
N VAL A 120 -18.20 -0.24 19.10
CA VAL A 120 -17.06 0.63 19.51
C VAL A 120 -17.43 2.11 19.33
N ASN A 121 -16.47 2.98 19.00
CA ASN A 121 -16.67 4.44 18.99
C ASN A 121 -17.40 5.02 17.76
N TYR A 122 -17.55 4.28 16.65
CA TYR A 122 -18.19 4.79 15.43
C TYR A 122 -18.79 3.66 14.57
N ASN A 123 -20.12 3.51 14.60
CA ASN A 123 -20.82 2.31 14.14
C ASN A 123 -22.09 2.63 13.34
N PRO A 124 -22.06 3.55 12.35
CA PRO A 124 -23.27 4.14 11.75
C PRO A 124 -24.20 3.14 11.03
N ILE A 125 -23.70 1.93 10.73
CA ILE A 125 -24.46 0.85 10.12
C ILE A 125 -24.70 -0.26 11.15
N THR A 126 -23.64 -0.76 11.80
CA THR A 126 -23.75 -1.94 12.68
C THR A 126 -24.61 -1.68 13.92
N GLU A 127 -24.69 -0.45 14.43
CA GLU A 127 -25.59 -0.13 15.55
C GLU A 127 -27.07 -0.44 15.26
N LYS A 128 -27.47 -0.40 13.98
CA LYS A 128 -28.85 -0.62 13.52
C LYS A 128 -29.20 -2.09 13.35
N HIS A 129 -28.20 -2.97 13.46
CA HIS A 129 -28.32 -4.38 13.12
C HIS A 129 -27.85 -5.31 14.24
N VAL A 130 -27.68 -4.82 15.48
CA VAL A 130 -27.28 -5.64 16.63
C VAL A 130 -28.25 -6.82 16.83
N ASP A 131 -29.56 -6.57 16.80
CA ASP A 131 -30.56 -7.60 17.07
C ASP A 131 -30.79 -8.55 15.87
N THR A 132 -30.37 -8.17 14.65
CA THR A 132 -30.56 -8.95 13.42
C THR A 132 -29.29 -9.62 12.89
N GLY A 133 -28.11 -9.16 13.34
CA GLY A 133 -26.83 -9.39 12.68
C GLY A 133 -26.76 -8.82 11.26
N MET A 134 -25.59 -8.98 10.64
CA MET A 134 -25.31 -8.60 9.26
C MET A 134 -24.56 -9.72 8.56
N THR A 135 -24.76 -9.89 7.26
CA THR A 135 -23.94 -10.78 6.44
C THR A 135 -22.52 -10.26 6.32
N LEU A 136 -21.54 -11.13 6.04
CA LEU A 136 -20.17 -10.71 5.76
C LEU A 136 -20.11 -9.71 4.60
N LYS A 137 -20.96 -9.87 3.58
CA LYS A 137 -21.07 -8.93 2.46
C LYS A 137 -21.50 -7.53 2.93
N GLU A 138 -22.51 -7.46 3.81
CA GLU A 138 -22.99 -6.20 4.38
C GLU A 138 -21.94 -5.56 5.31
N LEU A 139 -21.19 -6.36 6.08
CA LEU A 139 -20.08 -5.87 6.90
C LEU A 139 -18.94 -5.30 6.04
N CYS A 140 -18.60 -5.93 4.92
CA CYS A 140 -17.63 -5.39 3.96
C CYS A 140 -18.08 -4.04 3.38
N ASP A 141 -19.36 -3.92 2.99
CA ASP A 141 -19.94 -2.67 2.49
C ASP A 141 -19.88 -1.57 3.57
N ALA A 142 -20.31 -1.87 4.80
CA ALA A 142 -20.29 -0.94 5.93
C ALA A 142 -18.87 -0.47 6.29
N SER A 143 -17.92 -1.41 6.36
CA SER A 143 -16.53 -1.14 6.70
C SER A 143 -15.84 -0.27 5.65
N ILE A 144 -16.06 -0.52 4.36
CA ILE A 144 -15.44 0.29 3.30
C ILE A 144 -16.16 1.64 3.18
N ARG A 145 -17.47 1.62 2.94
CA ARG A 145 -18.18 2.82 2.49
C ARG A 145 -18.48 3.82 3.58
N TYR A 146 -18.69 3.34 4.80
CA TYR A 146 -19.03 4.18 5.95
C TYR A 146 -17.91 4.22 6.99
N SER A 147 -16.83 3.45 6.79
CA SER A 147 -15.74 3.33 7.75
C SER A 147 -16.20 2.83 9.13
N ASP A 148 -17.27 2.02 9.17
CA ASP A 148 -17.84 1.47 10.40
C ASP A 148 -16.81 0.62 11.17
N ASN A 149 -16.53 1.00 12.42
CA ASN A 149 -15.42 0.43 13.19
C ASN A 149 -15.76 -0.96 13.74
N THR A 150 -17.00 -1.19 14.19
CA THR A 150 -17.43 -2.54 14.57
C THR A 150 -17.42 -3.47 13.38
N ALA A 151 -17.84 -3.03 12.19
CA ALA A 151 -17.71 -3.84 10.98
C ALA A 151 -16.24 -4.18 10.67
N GLY A 152 -15.33 -3.22 10.82
CA GLY A 152 -13.88 -3.43 10.74
C GLY A 152 -13.38 -4.51 11.71
N ASN A 153 -13.76 -4.43 12.99
CA ASN A 153 -13.39 -5.43 14.00
C ASN A 153 -13.94 -6.82 13.70
N LEU A 154 -15.21 -6.91 13.26
CA LEU A 154 -15.83 -8.18 12.89
C LEU A 154 -15.13 -8.82 11.68
N ILE A 155 -14.74 -8.03 10.67
CA ILE A 155 -13.93 -8.52 9.54
C ILE A 155 -12.57 -9.02 10.01
N LEU A 156 -11.87 -8.27 10.87
CA LEU A 156 -10.59 -8.69 11.43
C LEU A 156 -10.73 -10.02 12.19
N LYS A 157 -11.76 -10.19 13.03
CA LYS A 157 -12.05 -11.46 13.72
C LYS A 157 -12.19 -12.64 12.73
N GLN A 158 -12.81 -12.43 11.56
CA GLN A 158 -12.99 -13.46 10.54
C GLN A 158 -11.72 -13.88 9.81
N ILE A 159 -10.68 -13.04 9.82
CA ILE A 159 -9.38 -13.32 9.18
C ILE A 159 -8.27 -13.61 10.20
N GLY A 160 -8.62 -13.86 11.46
CA GLY A 160 -7.67 -14.22 12.52
C GLY A 160 -7.09 -13.05 13.30
N GLY A 161 -7.83 -11.94 13.41
CA GLY A 161 -7.41 -10.71 14.09
C GLY A 161 -6.27 -9.97 13.37
N PRO A 162 -5.63 -8.99 14.03
CA PRO A 162 -4.49 -8.25 13.49
C PRO A 162 -3.35 -9.16 13.00
N ASP A 163 -3.04 -10.24 13.73
CA ASP A 163 -2.01 -11.21 13.32
C ASP A 163 -2.37 -11.96 12.04
N GLY A 164 -3.63 -12.38 11.91
CA GLY A 164 -4.11 -13.05 10.71
C GLY A 164 -4.18 -12.10 9.50
N PHE A 165 -4.53 -10.84 9.73
CA PHE A 165 -4.45 -9.78 8.73
C PHE A 165 -3.00 -9.54 8.29
N LYS A 166 -2.07 -9.38 9.23
CA LYS A 166 -0.63 -9.25 8.96
C LYS A 166 -0.10 -10.43 8.13
N LYS A 167 -0.46 -11.67 8.49
CA LYS A 167 -0.10 -12.86 7.71
C LYS A 167 -0.66 -12.84 6.29
N SER A 168 -1.89 -12.34 6.11
CA SER A 168 -2.51 -12.20 4.79
C SER A 168 -1.77 -11.19 3.91
N LEU A 169 -1.37 -10.04 4.48
CA LEU A 169 -0.54 -9.05 3.79
C LEU A 169 0.82 -9.62 3.36
N ARG A 170 1.46 -10.42 4.23
CA ARG A 170 2.75 -11.07 3.89
C ARG A 170 2.62 -12.04 2.72
N LYS A 171 1.47 -12.70 2.53
CA LYS A 171 1.21 -13.60 1.39
C LYS A 171 1.16 -12.88 0.04
N ILE A 172 0.76 -11.60 0.04
CA ILE A 172 0.75 -10.76 -1.17
C ILE A 172 2.04 -9.93 -1.33
N GLY A 173 3.07 -10.22 -0.51
CA GLY A 173 4.38 -9.59 -0.60
C GLY A 173 4.57 -8.33 0.24
N ASP A 174 3.54 -7.83 0.93
CA ASP A 174 3.67 -6.69 1.84
C ASP A 174 4.40 -7.13 3.11
N LYS A 175 5.63 -6.64 3.28
CA LYS A 175 6.49 -6.88 4.46
C LYS A 175 6.53 -5.71 5.45
N VAL A 176 5.81 -4.62 5.16
CA VAL A 176 5.96 -3.31 5.80
C VAL A 176 4.80 -3.01 6.75
N THR A 177 3.56 -3.23 6.31
CA THR A 177 2.37 -2.96 7.12
C THR A 177 2.41 -3.81 8.38
N ASN A 178 2.14 -3.19 9.53
CA ASN A 178 2.29 -3.81 10.85
C ASN A 178 1.01 -3.70 11.69
N PRO A 179 -0.03 -4.50 11.41
CA PRO A 179 -1.24 -4.53 12.24
C PRO A 179 -0.98 -5.19 13.59
N GLU A 180 -1.46 -4.57 14.67
CA GLU A 180 -1.32 -5.11 16.03
C GLU A 180 -2.60 -4.99 16.87
N ARG A 181 -3.42 -3.95 16.65
CA ARG A 181 -4.59 -3.66 17.50
C ARG A 181 -5.90 -3.65 16.70
N PHE A 182 -7.01 -3.68 17.43
CA PHE A 182 -8.38 -3.51 16.89
C PHE A 182 -8.80 -2.03 16.95
N GLU A 183 -9.96 -1.73 16.38
CA GLU A 183 -10.62 -0.44 16.59
C GLU A 183 -11.17 -0.35 18.03
N PRO A 184 -11.09 0.82 18.69
CA PRO A 184 -10.53 2.07 18.18
C PRO A 184 -9.03 2.28 18.43
N GLU A 185 -8.36 1.40 19.19
CA GLU A 185 -7.00 1.61 19.70
C GLU A 185 -5.95 1.77 18.60
N LEU A 186 -6.17 1.13 17.44
CA LEU A 186 -5.26 1.22 16.29
C LEU A 186 -5.08 2.65 15.74
N ASN A 187 -5.98 3.59 16.09
CA ASN A 187 -5.93 4.97 15.59
C ASN A 187 -5.02 5.89 16.42
N GLU A 188 -4.52 5.42 17.57
CA GLU A 188 -3.54 6.14 18.37
C GLU A 188 -2.16 5.51 18.17
N VAL A 189 -1.32 6.18 17.39
CA VAL A 189 0.09 5.82 17.19
C VAL A 189 0.92 7.06 17.44
N LYS A 190 1.76 7.03 18.47
CA LYS A 190 2.63 8.15 18.78
C LYS A 190 3.74 8.27 17.74
N PRO A 191 4.23 9.48 17.44
CA PRO A 191 5.39 9.65 16.59
C PRO A 191 6.56 8.74 17.01
N GLY A 192 7.03 7.91 16.06
CA GLY A 192 8.11 6.94 16.27
C GLY A 192 7.67 5.51 16.58
N GLU A 193 6.42 5.29 17.00
CA GLU A 193 5.86 3.94 17.15
C GLU A 193 5.57 3.31 15.78
N THR A 194 5.57 1.98 15.71
CA THR A 194 5.40 1.24 14.45
C THR A 194 4.20 0.31 14.42
N HIS A 195 3.49 0.15 15.54
CA HIS A 195 2.24 -0.61 15.57
C HIS A 195 1.16 0.13 14.77
N ASP A 196 0.35 -0.61 14.02
CA ASP A 196 -0.73 -0.11 13.18
C ASP A 196 -0.27 0.96 12.17
N THR A 197 0.98 0.84 11.73
CA THR A 197 1.57 1.70 10.69
C THR A 197 1.83 0.95 9.39
N SER A 198 1.88 1.72 8.32
CA SER A 198 2.46 1.32 7.04
C SER A 198 3.13 2.53 6.39
N THR A 199 3.53 2.41 5.13
CA THR A 199 4.08 3.50 4.32
C THR A 199 3.17 3.77 3.13
N PRO A 200 3.20 4.98 2.53
CA PRO A 200 2.42 5.28 1.33
C PRO A 200 2.64 4.23 0.22
N LYS A 201 3.91 3.87 -0.02
CA LYS A 201 4.29 2.87 -1.03
C LYS A 201 3.72 1.49 -0.75
N ALA A 202 3.79 1.02 0.49
CA ALA A 202 3.31 -0.31 0.87
C ALA A 202 1.77 -0.41 0.79
N LEU A 203 1.06 0.63 1.21
CA LEU A 203 -0.40 0.68 1.09
C LEU A 203 -0.86 0.72 -0.36
N ALA A 204 -0.27 1.58 -1.19
CA ALA A 204 -0.57 1.64 -2.62
C ALA A 204 -0.26 0.30 -3.33
N THR A 205 0.88 -0.31 -3.03
CA THR A 205 1.26 -1.61 -3.61
C THR A 205 0.28 -2.72 -3.21
N SER A 206 -0.14 -2.75 -1.95
CA SER A 206 -1.13 -3.72 -1.46
C SER A 206 -2.51 -3.49 -2.06
N LEU A 207 -2.93 -2.22 -2.16
CA LEU A 207 -4.20 -1.86 -2.80
C LEU A 207 -4.20 -2.28 -4.26
N LYS A 208 -3.12 -2.01 -5.01
CA LYS A 208 -2.93 -2.48 -6.39
C LYS A 208 -3.08 -3.99 -6.50
N ALA A 209 -2.45 -4.76 -5.61
CA ALA A 209 -2.51 -6.22 -5.63
C ALA A 209 -3.96 -6.73 -5.55
N PHE A 210 -4.79 -6.15 -4.68
CA PHE A 210 -6.18 -6.54 -4.50
C PHE A 210 -7.15 -6.01 -5.57
N THR A 211 -6.84 -4.89 -6.22
CA THR A 211 -7.79 -4.18 -7.10
C THR A 211 -7.47 -4.31 -8.59
N ILE A 212 -6.21 -4.41 -8.97
CA ILE A 212 -5.79 -4.49 -10.38
C ILE A 212 -4.97 -5.76 -10.62
N GLY A 213 -4.15 -6.15 -9.64
CA GLY A 213 -3.33 -7.35 -9.65
C GLY A 213 -4.12 -8.65 -9.50
N ASP A 214 -3.41 -9.75 -9.31
CA ASP A 214 -3.93 -11.12 -9.31
C ASP A 214 -4.21 -11.68 -7.91
N ALA A 215 -4.14 -10.87 -6.85
CA ALA A 215 -4.38 -11.33 -5.48
C ALA A 215 -5.82 -11.81 -5.25
N LEU A 216 -6.77 -11.40 -6.11
CA LEU A 216 -8.16 -11.84 -6.11
C LEU A 216 -8.61 -12.31 -7.50
N PRO A 217 -9.47 -13.35 -7.57
CA PRO A 217 -10.24 -13.65 -8.77
C PRO A 217 -11.07 -12.44 -9.22
N LYS A 218 -11.30 -12.31 -10.53
CA LYS A 218 -11.95 -11.14 -11.15
C LYS A 218 -13.26 -10.74 -10.47
N GLU A 219 -14.13 -11.69 -10.15
CA GLU A 219 -15.43 -11.40 -9.54
C GLU A 219 -15.30 -10.71 -8.17
N LYS A 220 -14.44 -11.25 -7.28
CA LYS A 220 -14.19 -10.66 -5.96
C LYS A 220 -13.45 -9.32 -6.06
N ARG A 221 -12.53 -9.19 -7.01
CA ARG A 221 -11.84 -7.93 -7.31
C ARG A 221 -12.84 -6.83 -7.71
N MET A 222 -13.81 -7.16 -8.57
CA MET A 222 -14.86 -6.22 -8.97
C MET A 222 -15.78 -5.85 -7.81
N MET A 223 -16.07 -6.77 -6.87
CA MET A 223 -16.81 -6.44 -5.64
C MET A 223 -16.04 -5.42 -4.77
N LEU A 224 -14.74 -5.63 -4.56
CA LEU A 224 -13.90 -4.68 -3.83
C LEU A 224 -13.88 -3.30 -4.51
N ILE A 225 -13.67 -3.26 -5.82
CA ILE A 225 -13.69 -2.00 -6.60
C ILE A 225 -15.05 -1.30 -6.47
N ASP A 226 -16.16 -2.03 -6.58
CA ASP A 226 -17.50 -1.45 -6.44
C ASP A 226 -17.70 -0.77 -5.07
N TRP A 227 -17.31 -1.44 -3.98
CA TRP A 227 -17.37 -0.84 -2.64
C TRP A 227 -16.51 0.41 -2.51
N LEU A 228 -15.28 0.38 -3.02
CA LEU A 228 -14.39 1.54 -3.01
C LEU A 228 -14.95 2.69 -3.84
N LYS A 229 -15.51 2.43 -5.02
CA LYS A 229 -16.11 3.46 -5.89
C LYS A 229 -17.31 4.13 -5.24
N ARG A 230 -18.12 3.39 -4.49
CA ARG A 230 -19.31 3.87 -3.76
C ARG A 230 -19.02 4.32 -2.33
N ASN A 231 -17.75 4.50 -1.95
CA ASN A 231 -17.37 5.05 -0.66
C ASN A 231 -18.04 6.43 -0.44
N THR A 232 -18.55 6.69 0.76
CA THR A 232 -19.26 7.94 1.08
C THR A 232 -18.38 8.92 1.87
N THR A 233 -17.16 8.52 2.22
CA THR A 233 -16.27 9.29 3.11
C THR A 233 -15.17 10.06 2.37
N GLY A 234 -15.01 9.85 1.06
CA GLY A 234 -13.84 10.27 0.27
C GLY A 234 -13.97 11.58 -0.52
N ASP A 235 -15.16 12.20 -0.55
CA ASP A 235 -15.47 13.27 -1.51
C ASP A 235 -14.57 14.50 -1.40
N ALA A 236 -14.12 14.82 -0.19
CA ALA A 236 -13.25 15.97 0.08
C ALA A 236 -11.74 15.68 -0.05
N LEU A 237 -11.34 14.43 -0.32
CA LEU A 237 -9.94 13.98 -0.30
C LEU A 237 -9.41 13.78 -1.72
N ILE A 238 -8.91 12.57 -2.08
CA ILE A 238 -8.35 12.31 -3.42
C ILE A 238 -9.38 12.65 -4.51
N ARG A 239 -10.66 12.36 -4.29
CA ARG A 239 -11.74 12.68 -5.24
C ARG A 239 -11.80 14.16 -5.60
N ALA A 240 -11.52 15.07 -4.66
CA ALA A 240 -11.53 16.50 -4.90
C ALA A 240 -10.30 17.00 -5.68
N GLY A 241 -9.20 16.25 -5.66
CA GLY A 241 -7.98 16.54 -6.41
C GLY A 241 -7.95 15.93 -7.82
N VAL A 242 -8.90 15.07 -8.16
CA VAL A 242 -8.98 14.36 -9.45
C VAL A 242 -9.94 15.10 -10.41
N PRO A 243 -9.63 15.20 -11.72
CA PRO A 243 -10.53 15.81 -12.70
C PRO A 243 -11.93 15.19 -12.72
N LYS A 244 -12.95 16.04 -12.90
CA LYS A 244 -14.33 15.58 -13.01
C LYS A 244 -14.49 14.57 -14.15
N GLY A 245 -15.27 13.51 -13.88
CA GLY A 245 -15.57 12.44 -14.84
C GLY A 245 -14.58 11.27 -14.80
N TRP A 246 -13.50 11.36 -14.04
CA TRP A 246 -12.65 10.22 -13.72
C TRP A 246 -13.32 9.41 -12.60
N GLU A 247 -13.28 8.08 -12.69
CA GLU A 247 -13.80 7.24 -11.60
C GLU A 247 -12.74 7.09 -10.53
N VAL A 248 -13.14 7.18 -9.26
CA VAL A 248 -12.24 7.00 -8.12
C VAL A 248 -12.86 5.97 -7.19
N GLY A 249 -12.06 4.99 -6.78
CA GLY A 249 -12.39 4.07 -5.70
C GLY A 249 -11.37 4.23 -4.59
N ASP A 250 -11.82 4.74 -3.44
CA ASP A 250 -10.95 5.16 -2.35
C ASP A 250 -11.34 4.54 -1.00
N LYS A 251 -10.39 4.61 -0.05
CA LYS A 251 -10.65 4.38 1.36
C LYS A 251 -9.88 5.37 2.22
N THR A 252 -10.64 6.15 2.97
CA THR A 252 -10.13 7.15 3.92
C THR A 252 -9.65 6.56 5.25
N GLY A 253 -8.82 7.32 5.95
CA GLY A 253 -8.44 7.08 7.34
C GLY A 253 -8.30 8.39 8.13
N ALA A 254 -8.74 8.38 9.38
CA ALA A 254 -8.49 9.46 10.34
C ALA A 254 -8.10 8.87 11.70
N GLY A 255 -7.19 9.52 12.41
CA GLY A 255 -6.72 9.08 13.72
C GLY A 255 -6.18 10.22 14.57
N SER A 256 -5.55 9.88 15.70
CA SER A 256 -4.85 10.87 16.54
C SER A 256 -3.72 11.55 15.76
N TYR A 257 -3.14 12.61 16.33
CA TYR A 257 -2.00 13.31 15.76
C TYR A 257 -2.30 13.92 14.39
N GLY A 258 -3.50 14.50 14.20
CA GLY A 258 -3.93 15.04 12.91
C GLY A 258 -3.81 14.03 11.76
N THR A 259 -3.84 12.72 12.05
CA THR A 259 -3.65 11.69 11.03
C THR A 259 -4.82 11.76 10.06
N ARG A 260 -4.53 11.97 8.77
CA ARG A 260 -5.53 12.00 7.71
C ARG A 260 -4.98 11.40 6.45
N ASN A 261 -5.64 10.35 5.99
CA ASN A 261 -5.15 9.48 4.94
C ASN A 261 -6.23 9.22 3.90
N ASP A 262 -5.81 8.97 2.68
CA ASP A 262 -6.65 8.40 1.64
C ASP A 262 -5.80 7.52 0.70
N ILE A 263 -6.36 6.36 0.33
CA ILE A 263 -5.73 5.45 -0.64
C ILE A 263 -6.75 5.14 -1.73
N ALA A 264 -6.35 5.23 -2.99
CA ALA A 264 -7.27 5.16 -4.11
C ALA A 264 -6.71 4.42 -5.32
N VAL A 265 -7.63 3.87 -6.09
CA VAL A 265 -7.44 3.55 -7.50
C VAL A 265 -8.28 4.53 -8.31
N ILE A 266 -7.66 5.10 -9.34
CA ILE A 266 -8.21 6.18 -10.15
C ILE A 266 -8.24 5.70 -11.59
N TRP A 267 -9.38 5.79 -12.26
CA TRP A 267 -9.56 5.39 -13.65
C TRP A 267 -9.82 6.63 -14.52
N PRO A 268 -8.81 7.08 -15.28
CA PRO A 268 -9.00 8.08 -16.33
C PRO A 268 -9.99 7.57 -17.41
N PRO A 269 -10.72 8.45 -18.11
CA PRO A 269 -11.57 8.08 -19.24
C PRO A 269 -10.79 7.42 -20.40
N LYS A 270 -9.51 7.76 -20.52
CA LYS A 270 -8.55 7.17 -21.46
C LYS A 270 -7.24 6.95 -20.73
N GLY A 271 -6.70 5.74 -20.80
CA GLY A 271 -5.46 5.36 -20.12
C GLY A 271 -5.68 4.26 -19.09
N ASP A 272 -4.58 3.79 -18.54
CA ASP A 272 -4.57 2.75 -17.51
C ASP A 272 -4.84 3.35 -16.11
N PRO A 273 -5.28 2.53 -15.14
CA PRO A 273 -5.54 3.02 -13.79
C PRO A 273 -4.28 3.56 -13.10
N ILE A 274 -4.47 4.54 -12.23
CA ILE A 274 -3.44 5.07 -11.33
C ILE A 274 -3.75 4.59 -9.91
N VAL A 275 -2.74 4.12 -9.18
CA VAL A 275 -2.86 3.79 -7.76
C VAL A 275 -2.14 4.85 -6.94
N LEU A 276 -2.81 5.41 -5.95
CA LEU A 276 -2.34 6.54 -5.16
C LEU A 276 -2.57 6.29 -3.67
N ALA A 277 -1.57 6.57 -2.84
CA ALA A 277 -1.70 6.67 -1.40
C ALA A 277 -1.16 8.01 -0.93
N ILE A 278 -1.96 8.73 -0.15
CA ILE A 278 -1.59 9.99 0.50
C ILE A 278 -1.86 9.83 1.99
N LEU A 279 -0.81 9.96 2.79
CA LEU A 279 -0.87 9.86 4.24
C LEU A 279 -0.41 11.19 4.84
N SER A 280 -1.01 11.61 5.95
CA SER A 280 -0.56 12.80 6.66
C SER A 280 -0.66 12.63 8.17
N SER A 281 0.13 13.41 8.90
CA SER A 281 0.11 13.49 10.35
C SER A 281 0.66 14.82 10.83
N ARG A 282 0.39 15.18 12.08
CA ARG A 282 0.92 16.34 12.81
C ARG A 282 1.57 15.88 14.12
N ASP A 283 2.21 16.81 14.83
CA ASP A 283 2.98 16.45 16.03
C ASP A 283 2.15 16.38 17.31
N GLN A 284 1.06 17.17 17.41
CA GLN A 284 0.23 17.22 18.61
C GLN A 284 -0.87 16.17 18.58
N LYS A 285 -1.04 15.43 19.69
CA LYS A 285 -2.02 14.33 19.80
C LYS A 285 -3.43 14.74 19.38
N ASP A 286 -3.88 15.90 19.84
CA ASP A 286 -5.24 16.41 19.60
C ASP A 286 -5.31 17.36 18.39
N ALA A 287 -4.26 17.39 17.55
CA ALA A 287 -4.27 18.19 16.33
C ALA A 287 -5.42 17.75 15.41
N GLU A 288 -6.16 18.73 14.91
CA GLU A 288 -7.13 18.51 13.83
C GLU A 288 -6.40 18.23 12.51
N TYR A 289 -7.08 17.63 11.56
CA TYR A 289 -6.61 17.47 10.18
C TYR A 289 -7.33 18.44 9.23
N ASP A 290 -6.81 18.62 8.02
CA ASP A 290 -7.48 19.35 6.94
C ASP A 290 -7.55 18.50 5.66
N ASP A 291 -8.76 18.21 5.20
CA ASP A 291 -9.00 17.42 3.99
C ASP A 291 -8.37 18.04 2.73
N LYS A 292 -8.24 19.38 2.70
CA LYS A 292 -7.66 20.10 1.55
C LYS A 292 -6.20 19.72 1.31
N LEU A 293 -5.44 19.34 2.35
CA LEU A 293 -4.07 18.86 2.17
C LEU A 293 -4.04 17.65 1.23
N ILE A 294 -4.93 16.68 1.49
CA ILE A 294 -5.01 15.43 0.72
C ILE A 294 -5.49 15.71 -0.71
N ALA A 295 -6.50 16.57 -0.87
CA ALA A 295 -6.99 16.97 -2.18
C ALA A 295 -5.93 17.72 -3.02
N GLN A 296 -5.19 18.66 -2.42
CA GLN A 296 -4.15 19.42 -3.12
C GLN A 296 -2.96 18.52 -3.49
N ALA A 297 -2.53 17.63 -2.58
CA ALA A 297 -1.49 16.66 -2.89
C ALA A 297 -1.91 15.71 -4.03
N ALA A 298 -3.17 15.26 -4.06
CA ALA A 298 -3.69 14.45 -5.16
C ALA A 298 -3.68 15.22 -6.49
N LYS A 299 -4.05 16.50 -6.47
CA LYS A 299 -4.01 17.35 -7.68
C LYS A 299 -2.60 17.48 -8.24
N GLU A 300 -1.59 17.73 -7.39
CA GLU A 300 -0.18 17.82 -7.82
C GLU A 300 0.29 16.51 -8.50
N VAL A 301 -0.11 15.36 -7.94
CA VAL A 301 0.18 14.04 -8.55
C VAL A 301 -0.48 13.91 -9.93
N ILE A 302 -1.77 14.23 -10.04
CA ILE A 302 -2.51 14.06 -11.30
C ILE A 302 -1.97 15.00 -12.39
N ASP A 303 -1.72 16.26 -12.05
CA ASP A 303 -1.18 17.23 -13.00
C ASP A 303 0.21 16.77 -13.52
N ALA A 304 1.06 16.24 -12.63
CA ALA A 304 2.37 15.74 -13.03
C ALA A 304 2.30 14.49 -13.92
N LEU A 305 1.35 13.58 -13.69
CA LEU A 305 1.18 12.41 -14.56
C LEU A 305 0.60 12.79 -15.93
N GLN A 306 -0.27 13.82 -16.00
CA GLN A 306 -0.87 14.28 -17.26
C GLN A 306 0.06 15.15 -18.12
N ASN A 307 0.96 15.92 -17.52
CA ASN A 307 1.78 16.90 -18.23
C ASN A 307 2.90 16.31 -19.12
N LYS A 308 3.02 14.98 -19.23
CA LYS A 308 3.96 14.32 -20.17
C LYS A 308 3.37 13.98 -21.53
N ASP A 309 2.06 14.09 -21.70
CA ASP A 309 1.38 13.84 -22.98
C ASP A 309 1.33 15.09 -23.90
N LYS A 310 2.11 16.13 -23.57
CA LYS A 310 2.25 17.38 -24.35
C LYS A 310 3.70 17.67 -24.66
#